data_AF-A0A6L3NK17-F1
#
_entry.id   AF-A0A6L3NK17-F1
#
_cell.length_a   1.000
_cell.length_b   1.000
_cell.length_c   1.000
_cell.angle_alpha   90.00
_cell.angle_beta   90.00
_cell.angle_gamma   90.00
#
_symmetry.space_group_name_H-M   'P 1'
#
loop_
_entity.id
_entity.type
_entity.pdbx_description
1 polymer ?
#
loop_
_entity_poly.entity_id
_entity_poly.type
_entity_poly.pdbx_seq_one_letter_code
_entity_poly.pdbx_strand_id
1 'polypeptide(L)' 'MKRYEALAHTIADEIRNGNLAAGTRLPSLRQIIAQHGVSQSTVFRAYYLLEQWGLIRARERSGYYVAP' A
#
# COMPACT_ATOMS: atom_id res chain seq x y z
N MET A 1 1.86 -17.70 -4.25
CA MET A 1 1.78 -16.33 -3.70
C MET A 1 0.32 -15.95 -3.49
N LYS A 2 -0.06 -15.41 -2.33
CA LYS A 2 -1.43 -15.00 -2.03
C LYS A 2 -1.74 -13.65 -2.70
N ARG A 3 -3.02 -13.34 -2.96
CA ARG A 3 -3.42 -12.09 -3.62
C ARG A 3 -2.93 -10.82 -2.93
N TYR A 4 -2.89 -10.80 -1.59
CA TYR A 4 -2.40 -9.64 -0.85
C TYR A 4 -0.88 -9.48 -0.95
N GLU A 5 -0.14 -10.58 -1.08
CA GLU A 5 1.32 -10.55 -1.24
C GLU A 5 1.67 -10.00 -2.61
N ALA A 6 0.95 -10.43 -3.66
CA ALA A 6 1.08 -9.87 -5.00
C ALA A 6 0.87 -8.34 -5.01
N LEU A 7 -0.23 -7.88 -4.40
CA LEU A 7 -0.54 -6.46 -4.30
C LEU A 7 0.53 -5.68 -3.52
N ALA A 8 1.00 -6.22 -2.39
CA ALA A 8 2.06 -5.60 -1.60
C ALA A 8 3.37 -5.50 -2.40
N HIS A 9 3.75 -6.53 -3.16
CA HIS A 9 4.93 -6.50 -4.01
C HIS A 9 4.80 -5.44 -5.13
N THR A 10 3.66 -5.38 -5.83
CA THR A 10 3.43 -4.36 -6.85
C THR A 10 3.59 -2.94 -6.32
N ILE A 11 2.98 -2.64 -5.17
CA ILE A 11 3.09 -1.31 -4.55
C ILE A 11 4.51 -1.06 -4.03
N ALA A 12 5.16 -2.07 -3.47
CA ALA A 12 6.54 -1.97 -3.00
C ALA A 12 7.51 -1.64 -4.15
N ASP A 13 7.28 -2.21 -5.33
CA ASP A 13 8.10 -1.94 -6.50
C ASP A 13 7.87 -0.51 -7.02
N GLU A 14 6.63 0.01 -6.97
CA GLU A 14 6.36 1.43 -7.27
C GLU A 14 7.08 2.39 -6.30
N ILE A 15 7.11 2.05 -5.01
CA ILE A 15 7.83 2.83 -3.98
C ILE A 15 9.34 2.78 -4.25
N ARG A 16 9.90 1.57 -4.46
CA ARG A 16 11.35 1.39 -4.69
C ARG A 16 11.83 2.02 -5.98
N ASN A 17 11.02 2.00 -7.03
CA ASN A 17 11.34 2.63 -8.31
C ASN A 17 11.17 4.16 -8.27
N GLY A 18 10.69 4.73 -7.15
CA GLY A 18 10.50 6.17 -7.00
C GLY A 18 9.23 6.71 -7.68
N ASN A 19 8.34 5.84 -8.19
CA ASN A 19 7.03 6.25 -8.71
C ASN A 19 6.13 6.78 -7.59
N LEU A 20 6.33 6.27 -6.37
CA LEU A 20 5.72 6.77 -5.14
C LEU A 20 6.83 7.33 -4.25
N ALA A 21 6.95 8.66 -4.23
CA ALA A 21 7.97 9.33 -3.44
C ALA A 21 7.70 9.23 -1.92
N ALA A 22 8.77 9.32 -1.13
CA ALA A 22 8.67 9.42 0.33
C ALA A 22 7.73 10.56 0.75
N GLY A 23 6.86 10.29 1.73
CA GLY A 23 5.86 11.25 2.20
C GLY A 23 4.65 11.40 1.28
N THR A 24 4.61 10.74 0.11
CA THR A 24 3.40 10.69 -0.71
C THR A 24 2.30 9.92 -0.01
N ARG A 25 1.07 10.43 -0.08
CA ARG A 25 -0.12 9.75 0.42
C ARG A 25 -0.48 8.60 -0.52
N LEU A 26 -0.65 7.41 0.02
CA LEU A 26 -1.15 6.27 -0.74
C LEU A 26 -2.61 6.47 -1.16
N PRO A 27 -3.04 5.83 -2.26
CA PRO A 27 -4.43 5.81 -2.64
C PRO A 27 -5.30 5.29 -1.50
N SER A 28 -6.52 5.82 -1.42
CA SER A 28 -7.49 5.34 -0.44
C SER A 28 -7.79 3.86 -0.67
N LEU A 29 -8.18 3.15 0.39
CA LEU A 29 -8.58 1.74 0.29
C LEU A 29 -9.64 1.52 -0.80
N ARG A 30 -10.59 2.45 -0.93
CA ARG A 30 -11.64 2.39 -1.97
C ARG A 30 -11.07 2.46 -3.38
N GLN A 31 -10.07 3.32 -3.61
CA GLN A 31 -9.40 3.41 -4.91
C GLN A 31 -8.65 2.13 -5.24
N ILE A 32 -7.87 1.57 -4.30
CA ILE A 32 -7.14 0.32 -4.55
C ILE A 32 -8.09 -0.85 -4.82
N ILE A 33 -9.20 -0.96 -4.08
CA ILE A 33 -10.23 -1.98 -4.32
C ILE A 33 -10.76 -1.88 -5.76
N ALA A 34 -11.10 -0.67 -6.21
CA ALA A 34 -11.62 -0.44 -7.56
C ALA A 34 -10.57 -0.70 -8.64
N GLN A 35 -9.32 -0.31 -8.40
CA GLN A 35 -8.24 -0.37 -9.37
C GLN A 35 -7.68 -1.80 -9.56
N HIS A 36 -7.62 -2.59 -8.49
CA HIS A 36 -7.09 -3.96 -8.52
C HIS A 36 -8.16 -5.05 -8.46
N GLY A 37 -9.44 -4.70 -8.26
CA GLY A 37 -10.54 -5.67 -8.19
C GLY A 37 -10.42 -6.65 -7.01
N VAL A 38 -9.80 -6.23 -5.91
CA VAL A 38 -9.54 -7.09 -4.74
C VAL A 38 -10.45 -6.75 -3.57
N SER A 39 -10.66 -7.71 -2.66
CA SER A 39 -11.43 -7.46 -1.44
C SER A 39 -10.74 -6.45 -0.53
N GLN A 40 -11.53 -5.73 0.28
CA GLN A 40 -11.01 -4.82 1.30
C GLN A 40 -10.03 -5.52 2.26
N SER A 41 -10.30 -6.77 2.65
CA SER A 41 -9.41 -7.58 3.48
C SER A 41 -8.06 -7.87 2.83
N THR A 42 -8.02 -8.00 1.49
CA THR A 42 -6.79 -8.18 0.73
C THR A 42 -5.95 -6.90 0.75
N VAL A 43 -6.57 -5.74 0.56
CA VAL A 43 -5.88 -4.45 0.63
C VAL A 43 -5.33 -4.20 2.03
N PHE A 44 -6.12 -4.45 3.07
CA PHE A 44 -5.65 -4.31 4.45
C PHE A 44 -4.43 -5.18 4.74
N ARG A 45 -4.44 -6.45 4.32
CA ARG A 45 -3.27 -7.33 4.50
C ARG A 45 -2.06 -6.85 3.70
N ALA A 46 -2.26 -6.33 2.49
CA ALA A 46 -1.17 -5.79 1.68
C ALA A 46 -0.55 -4.56 2.35
N TYR A 47 -1.37 -3.62 2.82
CA TYR A 47 -0.92 -2.41 3.51
C TYR A 47 -0.24 -2.73 4.84
N TYR A 48 -0.78 -3.69 5.61
CA TYR A 48 -0.12 -4.17 6.81
C TYR A 48 1.27 -4.75 6.51
N LEU A 49 1.40 -5.53 5.43
CA LEU A 49 2.70 -6.09 5.03
C LEU A 49 3.69 -5.00 4.60
N LEU A 50 3.24 -4.01 3.84
CA LEU A 50 4.05 -2.84 3.47
C LEU A 50 4.52 -2.04 4.71
N GLU A 51 3.67 -1.93 5.73
CA GLU A 51 3.99 -1.27 6.99
C GLU A 51 5.01 -2.08 7.80
N GLN A 52 4.87 -3.41 7.84
CA GLN A 52 5.87 -4.32 8.45
C GLN A 52 7.23 -4.24 7.73
N TRP A 53 7.24 -4.01 6.42
CA TRP A 53 8.45 -3.78 5.64
C TRP A 53 9.03 -2.36 5.81
N GLY A 54 8.35 -1.49 6.55
CA GLY A 54 8.77 -0.11 6.75
C GLY A 54 8.65 0.77 5.51
N LEU A 55 7.95 0.33 4.47
CA LEU A 55 7.75 1.10 3.23
C LEU A 55 6.66 2.16 3.36
N ILE A 56 5.72 1.95 4.29
CA ILE A 56 4.59 2.85 4.51
C ILE A 56 4.37 3.04 6.01
N ARG A 57 3.69 4.12 6.38
CA ARG A 57 3.24 4.37 7.76
C ARG A 57 1.80 4.85 7.79
N ALA A 58 1.03 4.33 8.74
CA ALA A 58 -0.27 4.91 9.06
C ALA A 58 -0.11 6.29 9.71
N ARG A 59 -0.94 7.24 9.29
CA ARG A 59 -1.08 8.56 9.92
C ARG A 59 -2.52 8.73 10.38
N GLU A 60 -2.69 9.07 11.66
CA GLU A 60 -4.02 9.21 12.26
C GLU A 60 -4.94 10.10 11.41
N ARG A 61 -6.15 9.59 11.15
CA ARG A 61 -7.22 10.25 10.36
C ARG A 61 -6.83 10.63 8.92
N SER A 62 -5.65 10.23 8.47
CA SER A 62 -5.05 10.71 7.22
C SER A 62 -4.74 9.59 6.22
N GLY A 63 -4.82 8.32 6.65
CA GLY A 63 -4.54 7.16 5.82
C GLY A 63 -3.07 6.73 5.88
N TYR A 64 -2.56 6.15 4.80
CA TYR A 64 -1.18 5.65 4.73
C TYR A 64 -0.31 6.55 3.87
N TYR A 65 0.95 6.68 4.25
CA TYR A 65 1.96 7.48 3.56
C TYR A 65 3.20 6.64 3.32
N VAL A 66 3.91 6.88 2.22
CA VAL A 66 5.22 6.26 1.96
C VAL A 66 6.21 6.72 3.02
N ALA A 67 6.92 5.78 3.62
CA ALA A 67 7.94 6.07 4.62
C ALA A 67 9.16 6.76 3.97
N PRO A 68 9.86 7.64 4.71
CA PRO A 68 11.13 8.23 4.27
C PRO A 68 12.29 7.24 4.28
#